data_AF-A0A7L9U0C2-F1
#
_entry.id   AF-A0A7L9U0C2-F1
#
_cell.length_a   1.000
_cell.length_b   1.000
_cell.length_c   1.000
_cell.angle_alpha   90.00
_cell.angle_beta   90.00
_cell.angle_gamma   90.00
#
_symmetry.space_group_name_H-M   'P 1'
#
loop_
_entity.id
_entity.type
_entity.pdbx_description
1 polymer ?
#
loop_
_entity_poly.entity_id
_entity_poly.type
_entity_poly.pdbx_seq_one_letter_code
_entity_poly.pdbx_strand_id
1 'polypeptide(L)'
;MTFQHRQRGITLITALVMLVLLTLVAVTSFNLGKSNLQIVSNMQQRDEATAAARETIEETISNTRFFVTPDYILANPCGAPNQRCVDTNGDGKTDVKVAIAPKPKCVKAPVIKNTALNMADAEDARCSMGSAQNFGVAGAVDGNSACADSIWEITAAATDVETEAKVEVTQGVAVRVARDDVTNNCPTT
;
A
#
# COMPACT_ATOMS: atom_id res chain seq x y z
N MET A 1 -34.83 51.57 -62.34
CA MET A 1 -35.67 50.91 -61.31
C MET A 1 -35.01 49.58 -60.96
N THR A 2 -34.37 49.49 -59.80
CA THR A 2 -33.67 48.28 -59.33
C THR A 2 -34.59 47.52 -58.37
N PHE A 3 -35.02 46.32 -58.78
CA PHE A 3 -35.85 45.46 -57.94
C PHE A 3 -34.98 44.76 -56.88
N GLN A 4 -35.08 45.20 -55.63
CA GLN A 4 -34.53 44.43 -54.51
C GLN A 4 -35.37 43.17 -54.28
N HIS A 5 -34.80 42.02 -54.63
CA HIS A 5 -35.33 40.71 -54.27
C HIS A 5 -35.23 40.53 -52.73
N ARG A 6 -36.39 40.49 -52.05
CA ARG A 6 -36.48 40.17 -50.61
C ARG A 6 -36.06 38.71 -50.38
N GLN A 7 -34.80 38.50 -49.94
CA GLN A 7 -34.38 37.23 -49.36
C GLN A 7 -35.03 37.05 -47.98
N ARG A 8 -36.24 36.48 -47.94
CA ARG A 8 -36.98 36.22 -46.68
C ARG A 8 -37.06 34.74 -46.29
N GLY A 9 -36.54 33.81 -47.10
CA GLY A 9 -36.58 32.37 -46.81
C GLY A 9 -35.26 31.76 -46.29
N ILE A 10 -34.11 32.33 -46.66
CA ILE A 10 -32.80 31.73 -46.39
C ILE A 10 -32.35 31.93 -44.94
N THR A 11 -32.72 33.05 -44.30
CA THR A 11 -32.28 33.37 -42.93
C THR A 11 -32.76 32.38 -41.88
N LEU A 12 -33.98 31.84 -42.05
CA LEU A 12 -34.56 30.86 -41.12
C LEU A 12 -33.85 29.50 -41.26
N ILE A 13 -33.52 29.11 -42.49
CA ILE A 13 -32.74 27.89 -42.76
C ILE A 13 -31.32 28.03 -42.19
N THR A 14 -30.65 29.16 -42.42
CA THR A 14 -29.32 29.39 -41.87
C THR A 14 -29.32 29.42 -40.35
N ALA A 15 -30.34 30.00 -39.72
CA ALA A 15 -30.48 30.01 -38.28
C ALA A 15 -30.70 28.60 -37.72
N LEU A 16 -31.50 27.76 -38.39
CA LEU A 16 -31.77 26.40 -37.96
C LEU A 16 -30.54 25.49 -38.13
N VAL A 17 -29.79 25.65 -39.22
CA VAL A 17 -28.50 24.97 -39.43
C VAL A 17 -27.49 25.40 -38.35
N MET A 18 -27.36 26.70 -38.08
CA MET A 18 -26.47 27.19 -37.02
C MET A 18 -26.88 26.67 -35.63
N LEU A 19 -28.18 26.59 -35.34
CA LEU A 19 -28.68 26.06 -34.06
C LEU A 19 -28.36 24.57 -33.91
N VAL A 20 -28.49 23.79 -34.98
CA VAL A 20 -28.08 22.37 -35.01
C VAL A 20 -26.57 22.23 -34.80
N LEU A 21 -25.75 23.06 -35.45
CA LEU A 21 -24.29 23.03 -35.25
C LEU A 21 -23.88 23.40 -33.82
N LEU A 22 -24.48 24.43 -33.23
CA LEU A 22 -24.20 24.83 -31.85
C LEU A 22 -24.61 23.75 -30.84
N THR A 23 -25.76 23.11 -31.06
CA THR A 23 -26.21 22.01 -30.19
C THR A 23 -25.31 20.77 -30.32
N LEU A 24 -24.84 20.44 -31.52
CA LEU A 24 -23.84 19.38 -31.73
C LEU A 24 -22.55 19.67 -30.94
N VAL A 25 -22.00 20.88 -31.05
CA VAL A 25 -20.78 21.29 -30.33
C VAL A 25 -20.99 21.23 -28.81
N ALA A 26 -22.15 21.71 -28.32
CA ALA A 26 -22.49 21.65 -26.90
C ALA A 26 -22.56 20.20 -26.39
N VAL A 27 -23.29 19.32 -27.08
CA VAL A 27 -23.43 17.90 -26.70
C VAL A 27 -22.07 17.19 -26.71
N THR A 28 -21.22 17.45 -27.71
CA THR A 28 -19.87 16.89 -27.73
C THR A 28 -19.03 17.35 -26.55
N SER A 29 -19.13 18.63 -26.17
CA SER A 29 -18.41 19.18 -25.00
C SER A 29 -18.88 18.56 -23.69
N PHE A 30 -20.19 18.35 -23.52
CA PHE A 30 -20.74 17.66 -22.34
C PHE A 30 -20.29 16.20 -22.26
N ASN A 31 -20.29 15.48 -23.39
CA ASN A 31 -19.85 14.09 -23.45
C ASN A 31 -18.35 13.95 -23.14
N LEU A 32 -17.51 14.84 -23.67
CA LEU A 32 -16.08 14.90 -23.35
C LEU A 32 -15.85 15.21 -21.87
N GLY A 33 -16.59 16.18 -21.31
CA GLY A 33 -16.53 16.52 -19.89
C GLY A 33 -16.87 15.33 -19.00
N LYS A 34 -17.95 14.59 -19.33
CA LYS A 34 -18.37 13.40 -18.58
C LYS A 34 -17.31 12.29 -18.60
N SER A 35 -16.68 12.04 -19.75
CA SER A 35 -15.62 11.03 -19.86
C SER A 35 -14.41 11.39 -18.99
N ASN A 36 -13.99 12.66 -18.97
CA ASN A 36 -12.86 13.10 -18.16
C ASN A 36 -13.17 12.97 -16.65
N LEU A 37 -14.40 13.29 -16.24
CA LEU A 37 -14.81 13.14 -14.84
C LEU A 37 -14.82 11.68 -14.38
N GLN A 38 -15.24 10.75 -15.23
CA GLN A 38 -15.17 9.31 -14.92
C GLN A 38 -13.72 8.84 -14.72
N ILE A 39 -12.79 9.32 -15.54
CA ILE A 39 -11.37 8.99 -15.38
C ILE A 39 -10.84 9.51 -14.03
N VAL A 40 -11.12 10.76 -13.70
CA VAL A 40 -10.69 11.36 -12.43
C VAL A 40 -11.30 10.62 -11.24
N SER A 41 -12.58 10.24 -11.30
CA SER A 41 -13.24 9.45 -10.26
C SER A 41 -12.55 8.10 -10.03
N ASN A 42 -12.22 7.38 -11.10
CA ASN A 42 -11.53 6.09 -10.99
C ASN A 42 -10.10 6.24 -10.44
N MET A 43 -9.41 7.32 -10.82
CA MET A 43 -8.09 7.63 -10.28
C MET A 43 -8.17 7.97 -8.79
N GLN A 44 -9.16 8.76 -8.37
CA GLN A 44 -9.39 9.08 -6.97
C GLN A 44 -9.61 7.83 -6.12
N GLN A 45 -10.51 6.93 -6.53
CA GLN A 45 -10.76 5.66 -5.81
C GLN A 45 -9.50 4.80 -5.70
N ARG A 46 -8.70 4.75 -6.77
CA ARG A 46 -7.42 4.02 -6.75
C ARG A 46 -6.41 4.66 -5.80
N ASP A 47 -6.35 5.98 -5.75
CA ASP A 47 -5.44 6.71 -4.87
C ASP A 47 -5.86 6.56 -3.39
N GLU A 48 -7.16 6.59 -3.09
CA GLU A 48 -7.72 6.30 -1.77
C GLU A 48 -7.38 4.87 -1.31
N ALA A 49 -7.58 3.87 -2.17
CA ALA A 49 -7.20 2.49 -1.89
C ALA A 49 -5.68 2.34 -1.67
N THR A 50 -4.86 3.05 -2.45
CA THR A 50 -3.40 3.04 -2.30
C THR A 50 -2.96 3.70 -0.98
N ALA A 51 -3.60 4.81 -0.60
CA ALA A 51 -3.31 5.51 0.64
C ALA A 51 -3.67 4.63 1.85
N ALA A 52 -4.85 4.02 1.85
CA ALA A 52 -5.28 3.07 2.89
C ALA A 52 -4.34 1.85 2.99
N ALA A 53 -3.88 1.32 1.85
CA ALA A 53 -2.90 0.24 1.84
C ALA A 53 -1.59 0.64 2.53
N ARG A 54 -1.06 1.82 2.20
CA ARG A 54 0.17 2.35 2.82
C ARG A 54 0.00 2.59 4.31
N GLU A 55 -1.09 3.21 4.73
CA GLU A 55 -1.39 3.42 6.16
C GLU A 55 -1.38 2.09 6.93
N THR A 56 -2.01 1.05 6.37
CA THR A 56 -2.05 -0.27 7.01
C THR A 56 -0.66 -0.94 7.05
N ILE A 57 0.18 -0.71 6.03
CA ILE A 57 1.59 -1.14 6.06
C ILE A 57 2.35 -0.38 7.15
N GLU A 58 2.20 0.93 7.27
CA GLU A 58 2.84 1.73 8.31
C GLU A 58 2.42 1.27 9.72
N GLU A 59 1.13 0.97 9.94
CA GLU A 59 0.65 0.34 11.18
C GLU A 59 1.31 -1.03 11.41
N THR A 60 1.45 -1.83 10.35
CA THR A 60 2.10 -3.15 10.40
C THR A 60 3.57 -3.07 10.80
N ILE A 61 4.33 -2.15 10.20
CA ILE A 61 5.80 -2.07 10.39
C ILE A 61 6.18 -1.29 11.65
N SER A 62 5.27 -0.47 12.19
CA SER A 62 5.45 0.23 13.46
C SER A 62 5.35 -0.69 14.68
N ASN A 63 5.01 -1.97 14.49
CA ASN A 63 4.94 -2.98 15.53
C ASN A 63 5.83 -4.19 15.19
N THR A 64 6.15 -5.02 16.18
CA THR A 64 7.00 -6.22 16.00
C THR A 64 6.23 -7.46 15.57
N ARG A 65 4.89 -7.41 15.52
CA ARG A 65 4.04 -8.59 15.33
C ARG A 65 4.17 -9.19 13.93
N PHE A 66 4.58 -8.41 12.94
CA PHE A 66 4.79 -8.92 11.58
C PHE A 66 5.86 -10.02 11.50
N PHE A 67 6.81 -10.06 12.45
CA PHE A 67 7.82 -11.12 12.54
C PHE A 67 7.67 -12.05 13.76
N VAL A 68 6.96 -11.64 14.82
CA VAL A 68 6.74 -12.50 16.02
C VAL A 68 5.43 -13.31 15.91
N THR A 69 4.35 -12.70 15.44
CA THR A 69 3.01 -13.31 15.35
C THR A 69 2.33 -12.95 14.03
N PRO A 70 2.82 -13.47 12.88
CA PRO A 70 2.38 -13.05 11.55
C PRO A 70 0.91 -13.37 11.26
N ASP A 71 0.27 -14.22 12.07
CA ASP A 71 -1.17 -14.52 11.97
C ASP A 71 -2.07 -13.41 12.54
N TYR A 72 -1.55 -12.57 13.44
CA TYR A 72 -2.30 -11.56 14.20
C TYR A 72 -1.49 -10.28 14.38
N ILE A 73 -1.14 -9.65 13.26
CA ILE A 73 -0.35 -8.43 13.16
C ILE A 73 -1.15 -7.24 13.67
N LEU A 74 -2.33 -7.01 13.08
CA LEU A 74 -3.14 -5.82 13.34
C LEU A 74 -3.95 -5.97 14.63
N ALA A 75 -3.98 -4.90 15.43
CA ALA A 75 -4.87 -4.82 16.58
C ALA A 75 -6.29 -4.47 16.11
N ASN A 76 -7.28 -5.19 16.62
CA ASN A 76 -8.71 -5.00 16.30
C ASN A 76 -9.02 -5.10 14.80
N PRO A 77 -8.86 -6.29 14.18
CA PRO A 77 -9.24 -6.48 12.79
C PRO A 77 -10.74 -6.31 12.59
N CYS A 78 -11.14 -5.78 11.44
CA CYS A 78 -12.57 -5.50 11.15
C CYS A 78 -13.33 -6.68 10.52
N GLY A 79 -12.70 -7.85 10.33
CA GLY A 79 -13.33 -9.00 9.70
C GLY A 79 -12.47 -10.26 9.79
N ALA A 80 -11.46 -10.37 8.92
CA ALA A 80 -10.47 -11.44 8.96
C ALA A 80 -9.23 -11.02 9.77
N PRO A 81 -8.41 -11.98 10.27
CA PRO A 81 -7.09 -11.66 10.80
C PRO A 81 -6.29 -10.81 9.80
N ASN A 82 -5.52 -9.86 10.32
CA ASN A 82 -4.72 -8.93 9.52
C ASN A 82 -5.50 -8.08 8.50
N GLN A 83 -6.76 -7.76 8.81
CA GLN A 83 -7.59 -6.88 7.99
C GLN A 83 -7.92 -5.56 8.70
N ARG A 84 -7.66 -4.44 8.04
CA ARG A 84 -8.07 -3.09 8.44
C ARG A 84 -9.22 -2.60 7.58
N CYS A 85 -10.11 -1.82 8.19
CA CYS A 85 -11.19 -1.13 7.49
C CYS A 85 -10.93 0.36 7.68
N VAL A 86 -10.79 1.07 6.56
CA VAL A 86 -10.49 2.50 6.53
C VAL A 86 -11.73 3.23 6.05
N ASP A 87 -12.12 4.24 6.83
CA ASP A 87 -13.12 5.24 6.50
C ASP A 87 -12.34 6.47 6.03
N THR A 88 -12.34 6.73 4.72
CA THR A 88 -11.52 7.77 4.09
C THR A 88 -12.19 9.13 4.14
N ASN A 89 -13.52 9.17 4.22
CA ASN A 89 -14.32 10.40 4.19
C ASN A 89 -14.92 10.78 5.56
N GLY A 90 -14.81 9.91 6.57
CA GLY A 90 -15.25 10.15 7.94
C GLY A 90 -16.76 10.05 8.15
N ASP A 91 -17.50 9.37 7.26
CA ASP A 91 -18.96 9.23 7.36
C ASP A 91 -19.42 8.09 8.30
N GLY A 92 -18.47 7.35 8.88
CA GLY A 92 -18.71 6.24 9.78
C GLY A 92 -18.94 4.91 9.07
N LYS A 93 -18.77 4.84 7.74
CA LYS A 93 -18.78 3.60 6.96
C LYS A 93 -17.38 3.25 6.49
N THR A 94 -17.18 1.97 6.20
CA THR A 94 -15.92 1.51 5.62
C THR A 94 -15.95 1.73 4.11
N ASP A 95 -14.98 2.52 3.63
CA ASP A 95 -14.76 2.72 2.19
C ASP A 95 -13.81 1.66 1.64
N VAL A 96 -12.70 1.41 2.34
CA VAL A 96 -11.64 0.50 1.88
C VAL A 96 -11.33 -0.57 2.91
N LYS A 97 -11.31 -1.83 2.46
CA LYS A 97 -10.84 -2.97 3.24
C LYS A 97 -9.43 -3.34 2.81
N VAL A 98 -8.48 -3.30 3.75
CA VAL A 98 -7.07 -3.63 3.50
C VAL A 98 -6.72 -4.91 4.22
N ALA A 99 -6.27 -5.92 3.48
CA ALA A 99 -5.77 -7.17 4.06
C ALA A 99 -4.26 -7.28 3.88
N ILE A 100 -3.52 -7.61 4.93
CA ILE A 100 -2.11 -8.03 4.80
C ILE A 100 -2.10 -9.49 4.36
N ALA A 101 -1.99 -9.68 3.05
CA ALA A 101 -2.06 -10.97 2.40
C ALA A 101 -1.14 -10.99 1.16
N PRO A 102 -0.28 -12.00 1.00
CA PRO A 102 -0.02 -13.12 1.91
C PRO A 102 0.61 -12.67 3.24
N LYS A 103 0.74 -13.59 4.20
CA LYS A 103 1.44 -13.31 5.48
C LYS A 103 2.84 -12.77 5.19
N PRO A 104 3.38 -11.85 6.02
CA PRO A 104 4.72 -11.31 5.85
C PRO A 104 5.74 -12.43 5.67
N LYS A 105 6.50 -12.32 4.59
CA LYS A 105 7.48 -13.34 4.24
C LYS A 105 8.87 -12.79 4.53
N CYS A 106 9.64 -13.52 5.31
CA CYS A 106 11.04 -13.22 5.44
C CYS A 106 11.79 -13.67 4.19
N VAL A 107 12.44 -12.72 3.54
CA VAL A 107 13.21 -12.93 2.30
C VAL A 107 14.62 -13.40 2.65
N LYS A 108 15.22 -12.84 3.69
CA LYS A 108 16.62 -13.09 4.08
C LYS A 108 16.86 -12.67 5.52
N ALA A 109 17.68 -13.42 6.27
CA ALA A 109 18.06 -13.08 7.64
C ALA A 109 19.51 -13.51 8.00
N PRO A 110 20.55 -12.85 7.46
CA PRO A 110 21.93 -13.11 7.85
C PRO A 110 22.14 -12.85 9.35
N VAL A 111 22.75 -13.82 10.00
CA VAL A 111 23.21 -13.69 11.38
C VAL A 111 24.38 -12.71 11.44
N ILE A 112 24.34 -11.79 12.39
CA ILE A 112 25.40 -10.81 12.59
C ILE A 112 26.52 -11.50 13.37
N LYS A 113 27.77 -11.33 12.94
CA LYS A 113 28.94 -11.85 13.67
C LYS A 113 29.24 -10.97 14.87
N ASN A 114 29.73 -11.55 15.97
CA ASN A 114 30.15 -10.80 17.16
C ASN A 114 31.24 -9.77 16.84
N THR A 115 32.11 -10.06 15.86
CA THR A 115 33.16 -9.13 15.40
C THR A 115 32.62 -7.93 14.61
N ALA A 116 31.39 -8.01 14.11
CA ALA A 116 30.73 -6.95 13.35
C ALA A 116 29.82 -6.08 14.21
N LEU A 117 29.64 -6.41 15.50
CA LEU A 117 28.83 -5.63 16.42
C LEU A 117 29.58 -4.38 16.90
N ASN A 118 28.89 -3.24 16.92
CA ASN A 118 29.40 -2.04 17.54
C ASN A 118 28.99 -1.96 19.02
N MET A 119 29.91 -2.21 19.94
CA MET A 119 29.61 -2.17 21.38
C MET A 119 29.32 -0.76 21.92
N ALA A 120 29.52 0.30 21.13
CA ALA A 120 29.09 1.65 21.50
C ALA A 120 27.57 1.87 21.27
N ASP A 121 26.94 1.05 20.41
CA ASP A 121 25.51 1.12 20.13
C ASP A 121 24.75 0.21 21.11
N ALA A 122 23.71 0.74 21.76
CA ALA A 122 22.97 0.02 22.80
C ALA A 122 22.24 -1.21 22.26
N GLU A 123 21.79 -1.15 21.00
CA GLU A 123 21.10 -2.22 20.28
C GLU A 123 22.06 -3.39 19.99
N ASP A 124 23.29 -3.08 19.56
CA ASP A 124 24.33 -4.08 19.28
C ASP A 124 24.92 -4.67 20.55
N ALA A 125 25.03 -3.88 21.62
CA ALA A 125 25.42 -4.37 22.93
C ALA A 125 24.46 -5.49 23.41
N ARG A 126 23.15 -5.37 23.15
CA ARG A 126 22.16 -6.42 23.47
C ARG A 126 22.35 -7.69 22.64
N CYS A 127 22.79 -7.56 21.40
CA CYS A 127 23.07 -8.68 20.52
C CYS A 127 24.30 -9.50 20.95
N SER A 128 25.22 -8.90 21.71
CA SER A 128 26.37 -9.61 22.30
C SER A 128 25.99 -10.54 23.46
N MET A 129 24.84 -10.30 24.12
CA MET A 129 24.42 -11.01 25.34
C MET A 129 23.88 -12.44 25.10
N GLY A 130 23.65 -12.84 23.84
CA GLY A 130 23.41 -14.27 23.52
C GLY A 130 24.69 -15.08 23.38
N SER A 131 25.87 -14.46 23.57
CA SER A 131 27.06 -15.20 23.94
C SER A 131 26.84 -15.69 25.36
N ALA A 132 26.53 -16.98 25.54
CA ALA A 132 26.63 -17.60 26.84
C ALA A 132 28.03 -17.31 27.38
N GLN A 133 28.11 -16.38 28.34
CA GLN A 133 29.28 -16.16 29.17
C GLN A 133 29.53 -17.48 29.88
N ASN A 134 30.43 -18.31 29.36
CA ASN A 134 30.81 -19.50 30.09
C ASN A 134 32.27 -19.88 29.86
N PHE A 135 33.05 -19.61 30.90
CA PHE A 135 34.19 -20.39 31.36
C PHE A 135 34.37 -21.73 30.60
N GLY A 136 35.23 -21.72 29.58
CA GLY A 136 35.91 -22.93 29.09
C GLY A 136 35.06 -24.12 28.64
N VAL A 137 33.89 -23.92 28.02
CA VAL A 137 33.16 -25.02 27.35
C VAL A 137 32.87 -24.69 25.88
N ALA A 138 33.14 -25.69 25.03
CA ALA A 138 32.90 -25.69 23.58
C ALA A 138 31.45 -25.33 23.25
N GLY A 139 31.23 -24.18 22.61
CA GLY A 139 29.90 -23.66 22.27
C GLY A 139 29.92 -22.27 21.62
N ALA A 140 31.00 -21.49 21.81
CA ALA A 140 31.28 -20.25 21.07
C ALA A 140 31.92 -20.52 19.68
N VAL A 141 31.50 -21.57 18.97
CA VAL A 141 32.29 -22.14 17.86
C VAL A 141 32.16 -21.33 16.55
N ASP A 142 31.09 -20.54 16.38
CA ASP A 142 30.73 -19.98 15.06
C ASP A 142 30.96 -18.46 14.93
N GLY A 143 31.30 -17.79 16.04
CA GLY A 143 31.45 -16.32 16.11
C GLY A 143 30.16 -15.53 15.87
N ASN A 144 28.99 -16.17 15.95
CA ASN A 144 27.68 -15.58 15.70
C ASN A 144 27.12 -14.85 16.94
N SER A 145 26.42 -13.73 16.71
CA SER A 145 25.67 -13.01 17.75
C SER A 145 24.27 -13.58 17.97
N ALA A 146 23.54 -13.00 18.92
CA ALA A 146 22.14 -13.31 19.21
C ALA A 146 21.15 -12.69 18.20
N CYS A 147 21.63 -11.88 17.25
CA CYS A 147 20.78 -11.11 16.36
C CYS A 147 21.04 -11.43 14.89
N ALA A 148 20.01 -11.18 14.08
CA ALA A 148 20.07 -11.25 12.62
C ALA A 148 19.47 -9.97 12.01
N ASP A 149 20.02 -9.56 10.87
CA ASP A 149 19.44 -8.50 10.05
C ASP A 149 18.45 -9.11 9.07
N SER A 150 17.17 -9.03 9.40
CA SER A 150 16.11 -9.66 8.62
C SER A 150 15.48 -8.69 7.62
N ILE A 151 15.15 -9.20 6.43
CA ILE A 151 14.45 -8.47 5.37
C ILE A 151 13.11 -9.17 5.16
N TRP A 152 12.04 -8.40 5.26
CA TRP A 152 10.67 -8.87 5.14
C TRP A 152 9.98 -8.23 3.96
N GLU A 153 9.16 -9.01 3.28
CA GLU A 153 8.24 -8.55 2.24
C GLU A 153 6.82 -8.56 2.82
N ILE A 154 6.16 -7.41 2.75
CA ILE A 154 4.81 -7.19 3.28
C ILE A 154 3.94 -6.70 2.13
N THR A 155 2.84 -7.40 1.88
CA THR A 155 1.88 -7.04 0.85
C THR A 155 0.54 -6.68 1.48
N ALA A 156 0.04 -5.49 1.16
CA ALA A 156 -1.29 -5.03 1.52
C ALA A 156 -2.18 -5.03 0.27
N ALA A 157 -3.28 -5.77 0.34
CA ALA A 157 -4.33 -5.79 -0.67
C ALA A 157 -5.50 -4.93 -0.20
N ALA A 158 -5.63 -3.72 -0.75
CA ALA A 158 -6.76 -2.83 -0.55
C ALA A 158 -7.86 -3.13 -1.55
N THR A 159 -9.10 -3.23 -1.07
CA THR A 159 -10.30 -3.44 -1.86
C THR A 159 -11.33 -2.39 -1.49
N ASP A 160 -11.74 -1.59 -2.46
CA ASP A 160 -12.82 -0.62 -2.34
C ASP A 160 -14.18 -1.33 -2.20
N VAL A 161 -15.04 -0.84 -1.30
CA VAL A 161 -16.32 -1.50 -0.98
C VAL A 161 -17.43 -1.17 -1.99
N GLU A 162 -17.36 -0.02 -2.66
CA GLU A 162 -18.39 0.41 -3.62
C GLU A 162 -18.15 -0.14 -5.02
N THR A 163 -16.89 -0.13 -5.45
CA THR A 163 -16.48 -0.45 -6.83
C THR A 163 -15.77 -1.78 -6.98
N GLU A 164 -15.40 -2.42 -5.86
CA GLU A 164 -14.56 -3.62 -5.82
C GLU A 164 -13.17 -3.43 -6.46
N ALA A 165 -12.74 -2.18 -6.65
CA ALA A 165 -11.42 -1.87 -7.16
C ALA A 165 -10.35 -2.40 -6.19
N LYS A 166 -9.39 -3.18 -6.74
CA LYS A 166 -8.31 -3.78 -5.96
C LYS A 166 -6.97 -3.11 -6.27
N VAL A 167 -6.25 -2.74 -5.21
CA VAL A 167 -4.87 -2.26 -5.28
C VAL A 167 -4.01 -3.12 -4.37
N GLU A 168 -2.88 -3.60 -4.89
CA GLU A 168 -1.88 -4.31 -4.12
C GLU A 168 -0.62 -3.45 -4.00
N VAL A 169 -0.17 -3.25 -2.76
CA VAL A 169 1.06 -2.53 -2.44
C VAL A 169 1.99 -3.50 -1.72
N THR A 170 3.22 -3.65 -2.22
CA THR A 170 4.24 -4.49 -1.58
C THR A 170 5.41 -3.62 -1.16
N GLN A 171 5.85 -3.78 0.09
CA GLN A 171 6.95 -3.02 0.68
C GLN A 171 7.94 -3.97 1.34
N GLY A 172 9.23 -3.65 1.18
CA GLY A 172 10.33 -4.34 1.86
C GLY A 172 10.74 -3.60 3.13
N VAL A 173 10.94 -4.33 4.23
CA VAL A 173 11.39 -3.78 5.51
C VAL A 173 12.58 -4.55 6.03
N ALA A 174 13.64 -3.83 6.41
CA ALA A 174 14.78 -4.39 7.10
C ALA A 174 14.65 -4.11 8.61
N VAL A 175 14.69 -5.16 9.42
CA VAL A 175 14.63 -5.05 10.89
C VAL A 175 15.65 -5.99 11.53
N ARG A 176 16.36 -5.47 12.52
CA ARG A 176 17.23 -6.26 13.38
C ARG A 176 16.38 -6.98 14.43
N VAL A 177 16.50 -8.29 14.47
CA VAL A 177 15.65 -9.17 15.29
C VAL A 177 16.50 -10.20 16.01
N ALA A 178 15.94 -10.82 17.04
CA ALA A 178 16.59 -11.94 17.68
C ALA A 178 16.70 -13.10 16.68
N ARG A 179 17.81 -13.84 16.75
CA ARG A 179 18.07 -14.97 15.86
C ARG A 179 16.99 -16.06 15.98
N ASP A 180 16.39 -16.21 17.16
CA ASP A 180 15.36 -17.21 17.40
C ASP A 180 14.03 -16.85 16.70
N ASP A 181 13.74 -15.55 16.52
CA ASP A 181 12.51 -15.07 15.84
C ASP A 181 12.51 -15.38 14.33
N VAL A 182 13.70 -15.43 13.73
CA VAL A 182 13.89 -15.72 12.30
C VAL A 182 14.01 -17.21 11.99
N THR A 183 14.32 -18.04 12.99
CA THR A 183 14.64 -19.47 12.78
C THR A 183 13.46 -20.25 12.19
N ASN A 184 12.22 -19.88 12.53
CA ASN A 184 11.02 -20.56 12.03
C ASN A 184 10.35 -19.87 10.83
N ASN A 185 10.70 -18.61 10.56
CA ASN A 185 9.98 -17.77 9.60
C ASN A 185 10.82 -17.34 8.39
N CYS A 186 12.13 -17.53 8.44
CA CYS A 186 13.07 -17.17 7.39
C CYS A 186 13.72 -18.40 6.77
N PRO A 187 14.04 -18.37 5.46
CA PRO A 187 14.86 -19.39 4.86
C PRO A 187 16.25 -19.39 5.52
N THR A 188 16.70 -20.56 5.99
CA THR A 188 18.08 -20.76 6.44
C THR A 188 18.98 -20.78 5.20
N THR A 189 19.70 -19.69 4.95
CA THR A 189 20.77 -19.64 3.95
C THR A 189 22.06 -20.19 4.52
#